data_AF-A0A3R7J9G0-F1
#
_entry.id   AF-A0A3R7J9G0-F1
#
_cell.length_a   1.000
_cell.length_b   1.000
_cell.length_c   1.000
_cell.angle_alpha   90.00
_cell.angle_beta   90.00
_cell.angle_gamma   90.00
#
_symmetry.space_group_name_H-M   'P 1'
#
loop_
_entity.id
_entity.type
_entity.pdbx_description
1 polymer ?
#
loop_
_entity_poly.entity_id
_entity_poly.type
_entity_poly.pdbx_seq_one_letter_code
_entity_poly.pdbx_strand_id
1 'polypeptide(L)' 'MVAQHQATVALTPILKKLVPICFVTGAAMEVFMVKTGFYDIVTTNEAERRQMRDEERREYLEARARASRGE' A
#
# COMPACT_ATOMS: atom_id res chain seq x y z
N MET A 1 -0.30 45.71 -11.11
CA MET A 1 -1.08 44.47 -10.87
C MET A 1 -1.00 43.64 -12.14
N VAL A 2 -0.29 42.51 -12.10
CA VAL A 2 -0.18 41.61 -13.26
C VAL A 2 -1.46 40.78 -13.31
N ALA A 3 -2.25 40.97 -14.37
CA ALA A 3 -3.44 40.16 -14.60
C ALA A 3 -3.00 38.72 -14.88
N GLN A 4 -3.27 37.80 -13.95
CA GLN A 4 -3.15 36.37 -14.23
C GLN A 4 -4.25 35.99 -15.21
N HIS A 5 -3.85 35.66 -16.44
CA HIS A 5 -4.75 35.07 -17.42
C HIS A 5 -4.98 33.61 -17.02
N GLN A 6 -6.16 33.30 -16.45
CA GLN A 6 -6.57 31.91 -16.28
C GLN A 6 -6.88 31.33 -17.66
N ALA A 7 -5.92 30.64 -18.26
CA ALA A 7 -6.14 29.84 -19.46
C ALA A 7 -7.04 28.65 -19.10
N THR A 8 -8.30 28.68 -19.53
CA THR A 8 -9.23 27.56 -19.38
C THR A 8 -8.90 26.51 -20.44
N VAL A 9 -8.03 25.56 -20.09
CA VAL A 9 -7.69 24.45 -20.99
C VAL A 9 -8.87 23.49 -21.07
N ALA A 10 -9.32 23.19 -22.29
CA ALA A 10 -10.34 22.17 -22.49
C ALA A 10 -9.79 20.80 -22.04
N LEU A 11 -10.37 20.23 -20.97
CA LEU A 11 -9.92 18.98 -20.35
C LEU A 11 -10.23 17.75 -21.21
N THR A 12 -11.33 17.78 -21.96
CA THR A 12 -11.81 16.67 -22.78
C THR A 12 -10.75 16.09 -23.75
N PRO A 13 -10.04 16.88 -24.57
CA PRO A 13 -8.99 16.35 -25.46
C PRO A 13 -7.80 15.74 -24.72
N ILE A 14 -7.48 16.23 -23.51
CA ILE A 14 -6.39 15.70 -22.69
C ILE A 14 -6.81 14.35 -22.10
N LEU A 15 -8.00 14.29 -21.50
CA LEU A 15 -8.53 13.06 -20.89
C LEU A 15 -8.69 11.93 -21.90
N LYS A 16 -9.10 12.24 -23.14
CA LYS A 16 -9.18 11.25 -24.22
C LYS A 16 -7.85 10.55 -24.53
N LYS A 17 -6.72 11.18 -24.26
CA LYS A 17 -5.38 10.59 -24.42
C LYS A 17 -4.87 9.98 -23.13
N LEU A 18 -5.10 10.66 -22.01
CA LEU A 18 -4.57 10.27 -20.71
C LEU A 18 -5.24 8.99 -20.16
N VAL A 19 -6.57 8.90 -20.27
CA VAL A 19 -7.34 7.74 -19.78
C VAL A 19 -6.84 6.42 -20.37
N PRO A 20 -6.73 6.24 -21.71
CA PRO A 20 -6.27 4.96 -22.25
C PRO A 20 -4.81 4.66 -21.89
N ILE A 21 -3.94 5.67 -21.79
CA ILE A 21 -2.55 5.48 -21.35
C ILE A 21 -2.53 4.96 -19.90
N CYS A 22 -3.21 5.64 -18.98
CA CYS A 22 -3.29 5.23 -17.59
C CYS A 22 -3.88 3.82 -17.45
N PHE A 23 -4.90 3.49 -18.23
CA PHE A 23 -5.51 2.16 -18.23
C PHE A 23 -4.54 1.07 -18.68
N VAL A 24 -3.85 1.26 -19.81
CA VAL A 24 -2.87 0.28 -20.33
C VAL A 24 -1.70 0.12 -19.37
N THR A 25 -1.20 1.22 -18.81
CA THR A 25 -0.13 1.17 -17.80
C THR A 25 -0.58 0.42 -16.55
N GLY A 26 -1.79 0.70 -16.04
CA GLY A 26 -2.35 -0.01 -14.89
C GLY A 26 -2.52 -1.51 -15.16
N ALA A 27 -3.05 -1.88 -16.33
CA ALA A 27 -3.21 -3.26 -16.74
C ALA A 27 -1.86 -3.99 -16.88
N ALA A 28 -0.83 -3.32 -17.43
CA ALA A 28 0.50 -3.90 -17.53
C ALA A 28 1.13 -4.14 -16.15
N MET A 29 0.95 -3.21 -15.21
CA MET A 29 1.41 -3.36 -13.83
C MET A 29 0.69 -4.52 -13.14
N GLU A 30 -0.62 -4.64 -13.31
CA GLU A 30 -1.41 -5.74 -12.77
C GLU A 30 -0.91 -7.10 -13.30
N VAL A 31 -0.71 -7.23 -14.61
CA VAL A 31 -0.18 -8.45 -15.22
C VAL A 31 1.22 -8.78 -14.69
N PHE A 32 2.05 -7.76 -14.49
CA PHE A 32 3.38 -7.93 -13.89
C PHE A 32 3.29 -8.44 -12.44
N MET A 33 2.42 -7.84 -11.61
CA MET A 33 2.21 -8.26 -10.22
C MET A 33 1.73 -9.72 -10.13
N VAL A 34 0.79 -10.11 -10.99
CA VAL A 34 0.32 -11.50 -11.06
C VAL A 34 1.45 -12.45 -11.49
N LYS A 35 2.19 -12.11 -12.55
CA LYS A 35 3.27 -12.99 -13.06
C LYS A 35 4.47 -13.12 -12.14
N THR A 36 4.79 -12.08 -11.38
CA THR A 36 5.91 -12.10 -10.43
C THR A 36 5.54 -12.71 -9.08
N GLY A 37 4.28 -13.10 -8.88
CA GLY A 37 3.81 -13.62 -7.59
C GLY A 37 3.77 -12.54 -6.50
N PHE A 38 3.64 -11.26 -6.88
CA PHE A 38 3.67 -10.14 -5.95
C PHE A 38 2.65 -10.30 -4.81
N TYR A 39 1.46 -10.79 -5.11
CA TYR A 39 0.42 -11.01 -4.11
C TYR A 39 0.78 -12.09 -3.09
N ASP A 40 1.49 -13.15 -3.49
CA ASP A 40 1.94 -14.20 -2.57
C ASP A 40 2.99 -13.64 -1.60
N ILE A 41 3.89 -12.80 -2.11
CA ILE A 41 4.92 -12.12 -1.31
C ILE A 41 4.26 -11.21 -0.27
N VAL A 42 3.33 -10.35 -0.69
CA VAL A 42 2.63 -9.43 0.23
C VAL A 42 1.82 -10.20 1.25
N THR A 43 1.13 -11.27 0.82
CA THR A 43 0.34 -12.13 1.72
C THR A 43 1.22 -12.76 2.80
N THR A 44 2.39 -13.27 2.40
CA THR A 44 3.36 -13.87 3.33
C THR A 44 3.90 -12.82 4.31
N ASN A 45 4.30 -11.65 3.81
CA ASN A 45 4.81 -10.56 4.66
C ASN A 45 3.76 -10.08 5.69
N GLU A 46 2.50 -9.95 5.26
CA GLU A 46 1.41 -9.60 6.17
C GLU A 46 1.14 -10.69 7.22
N ALA A 47 1.31 -11.96 6.87
CA ALA A 47 1.22 -13.07 7.82
C ALA A 47 2.37 -13.03 8.83
N GLU A 48 3.61 -12.84 8.38
CA GLU A 48 4.79 -12.68 9.24
C GLU A 48 4.63 -11.49 10.20
N ARG A 49 4.13 -10.36 9.70
CA ARG A 49 3.83 -9.18 10.52
C ARG A 49 2.79 -9.44 11.59
N ARG A 50 1.80 -10.29 11.33
CA ARG A 50 0.82 -10.70 12.34
C ARG A 50 1.47 -11.58 13.40
N GLN A 51 2.27 -12.56 12.98
CA GLN A 51 2.99 -13.45 13.90
C GLN A 51 3.92 -12.68 14.83
N MET A 52 4.73 -11.76 14.30
CA MET A 52 5.62 -10.93 15.11
C MET A 52 4.84 -10.13 16.18
N ARG A 53 3.70 -9.53 15.82
CA ARG A 53 2.87 -8.80 16.81
C ARG A 53 2.27 -9.71 17.88
N ASP A 54 1.88 -10.91 17.50
CA ASP A 54 1.33 -11.89 18.45
C ASP A 54 2.42 -12.39 19.42
N GLU A 55 3.63 -12.59 18.92
CA GLU A 55 4.81 -12.95 19.71
C GLU A 55 5.22 -11.82 20.66
N GLU A 56 5.35 -10.58 20.19
CA GLU A 56 5.63 -9.40 21.02
C GLU A 56 4.59 -9.24 22.15
N ARG A 57 3.31 -9.45 21.83
CA ARG A 57 2.22 -9.40 22.81
C ARG A 57 2.34 -10.52 23.84
N ARG A 58 2.69 -11.73 23.43
CA ARG A 58 2.89 -12.87 24.32
C ARG A 58 4.07 -12.61 25.26
N GLU A 59 5.20 -12.15 24.73
CA GLU A 59 6.39 -11.82 25.51
C GLU A 59 6.11 -10.73 26.55
N TYR A 60 5.38 -9.67 26.16
CA TYR A 60 4.97 -8.62 27.09
C TYR A 60 4.10 -9.15 28.23
N LEU A 61 3.11 -9.99 27.92
CA LEU A 61 2.21 -10.59 28.91
C LEU A 61 2.96 -11.55 29.85
N GLU A 62 3.87 -12.36 29.31
CA GLU A 62 4.70 -13.26 30.10
C GLU A 62 5.67 -12.48 31.00
N ALA A 63 6.29 -11.41 30.51
CA ALA A 63 7.16 -10.54 31.30
C ALA A 63 6.39 -9.89 32.46
N ARG A 64 5.17 -9.40 32.18
CA ARG A 64 4.26 -8.86 33.20
C ARG A 64 3.85 -9.92 34.22
N ALA A 65 3.52 -11.13 33.77
CA ALA A 65 3.12 -12.23 34.66
C ALA A 65 4.27 -12.74 35.54
N ARG A 66 5.52 -12.73 35.03
CA ARG A 66 6.72 -13.01 35.82
C ARG A 66 6.96 -11.93 36.87
N ALA A 67 6.83 -10.65 36.50
CA ALA A 67 6.96 -9.54 37.43
C ALA A 67 5.94 -9.63 38.58
N SER A 68 4.68 -9.96 38.29
CA SER A 68 3.63 -10.09 39.32
C SER A 68 3.74 -11.34 40.22
N ARG A 69 4.60 -12.31 39.89
CA ARG A 69 4.85 -13.53 40.71
C ARG A 69 6.09 -13.39 41.60
N GLY A 70 6.90 -12.36 41.38
CA GLY A 70 8.09 -12.06 42.17
C GLY A 70 7.86 -11.08 43.32
N GLU A 71 6.63 -10.59 43.46
CA GLU A 71 6.09 -9.88 44.65
C GLU A 71 5.34 -10.85 45.55
#